data_AF-H0QWD5-F1
#
_entry.id   AF-H0QWD5-F1
#
_cell.length_a   1.000
_cell.length_b   1.000
_cell.length_c   1.000
_cell.angle_alpha   90.00
_cell.angle_beta   90.00
_cell.angle_gamma   90.00
#
_symmetry.space_group_name_H-M   'P 1'
#
loop_
_entity.id
_entity.type
_entity.pdbx_description
1 polymer ?
#
loop_
_entity_poly.entity_id
_entity_poly.type
_entity_poly.pdbx_seq_one_letter_code
_entity_poly.pdbx_strand_id
1 'polypeptide(L)'
;MTTRQLIPVYVLGGNRIPFARSNGAYLDETNQSMLTATLTGLVERFELQGAHLGEVAGGAVVKLARDHSLTREALLDTELSRATPTVDMQQQCATGGQTVVH
;
A
#
# COMPACT_ATOMS: atom_id res chain seq x y z
N MET A 1 2.62 31.93 -21.24
CA MET A 1 2.48 30.71 -20.43
C MET A 1 3.63 29.79 -20.77
N THR A 2 4.58 29.61 -19.85
CA THR A 2 5.70 28.67 -20.05
C THR A 2 5.14 27.26 -19.97
N THR A 3 5.36 26.46 -21.00
CA THR A 3 4.96 25.04 -21.01
C THR A 3 5.70 24.34 -19.88
N ARG A 4 4.96 23.84 -18.87
CA ARG A 4 5.56 23.06 -17.80
C ARG A 4 6.11 21.77 -18.41
N GLN A 5 7.43 21.64 -18.43
CA GLN A 5 8.06 20.41 -18.84
C GLN A 5 7.75 19.34 -17.77
N LEU A 6 6.95 18.35 -18.13
CA LEU A 6 6.58 17.25 -17.23
C LEU A 6 7.71 16.22 -17.22
N ILE A 7 8.04 15.72 -16.03
CA ILE A 7 8.93 14.57 -15.86
C ILE A 7 8.05 13.32 -16.04
N PRO A 8 8.40 12.39 -16.93
CA PRO A 8 7.62 11.17 -17.11
C PRO A 8 7.70 10.28 -15.87
N VAL A 9 6.56 9.67 -15.52
CA VAL A 9 6.42 8.72 -14.41
C VAL A 9 5.89 7.41 -15.00
N TYR A 10 6.43 6.28 -14.53
CA TYR A 10 6.15 4.96 -15.08
C TYR A 10 5.67 4.00 -13.98
N VAL A 11 4.76 3.09 -14.35
CA VAL A 11 4.35 1.97 -13.48
C VAL A 11 5.23 0.77 -13.82
N LEU A 12 6.10 0.37 -12.88
CA LEU A 12 7.00 -0.77 -13.06
C LEU A 12 6.27 -2.12 -12.95
N GLY A 13 5.16 -2.14 -12.22
CA GLY A 13 4.25 -3.27 -12.16
C GLY A 13 3.33 -3.18 -10.96
N GLY A 14 2.76 -4.32 -10.55
CA GLY A 14 1.81 -4.35 -9.43
C GLY A 14 1.60 -5.75 -8.87
N ASN A 15 1.06 -5.78 -7.66
CA ASN A 15 0.65 -6.98 -6.95
C ASN A 15 -0.68 -6.74 -6.22
N ARG A 16 -1.44 -7.80 -5.97
CA ARG A 16 -2.67 -7.75 -5.16
C ARG A 16 -2.94 -9.12 -4.55
N ILE A 17 -3.60 -9.13 -3.40
CA ILE A 17 -4.29 -10.34 -2.93
C ILE A 17 -5.50 -10.67 -3.84
N PRO A 18 -5.94 -11.94 -3.91
CA PRO A 18 -7.20 -12.31 -4.57
C PRO A 18 -8.39 -11.56 -3.97
N PHE A 19 -9.32 -11.08 -4.81
CA PHE A 19 -10.58 -10.54 -4.29
C PHE A 19 -11.50 -11.70 -3.93
N ALA A 20 -11.90 -11.76 -2.66
CA ALA A 20 -12.79 -12.77 -2.11
C ALA A 20 -14.14 -12.15 -1.73
N ARG A 21 -15.19 -12.98 -1.63
CA ARG A 21 -16.47 -12.53 -1.06
C ARG A 21 -16.29 -12.16 0.41
N SER A 22 -16.95 -11.10 0.84
CA SER A 22 -17.01 -10.71 2.26
C SER A 22 -17.53 -11.85 3.12
N ASN A 23 -16.99 -11.97 4.34
CA ASN A 23 -17.25 -13.08 5.26
C ASN A 23 -16.88 -14.47 4.72
N GLY A 24 -15.99 -14.53 3.73
CA GLY A 24 -15.44 -15.75 3.15
C GLY A 24 -13.99 -15.99 3.57
N ALA A 25 -13.09 -16.12 2.58
CA ALA A 25 -11.70 -16.54 2.77
C ALA A 25 -10.85 -15.63 3.69
N TYR A 26 -11.28 -14.39 3.92
CA TYR A 26 -10.58 -13.42 4.78
C TYR A 26 -11.37 -13.08 6.05
N LEU A 27 -12.29 -13.95 6.48
CA LEU A 27 -13.15 -13.69 7.65
C LEU A 27 -12.34 -13.40 8.92
N ASP A 28 -11.26 -14.16 9.14
CA ASP A 28 -10.41 -14.03 10.33
C ASP A 28 -9.20 -13.12 10.09
N GLU A 29 -9.12 -12.47 8.92
CA GLU A 29 -8.02 -11.59 8.55
C GLU A 29 -8.27 -10.13 8.91
N THR A 30 -7.18 -9.38 9.07
CA THR A 30 -7.22 -7.96 9.39
C THR A 30 -6.87 -7.11 8.18
N ASN A 31 -7.20 -5.81 8.23
CA ASN A 31 -6.74 -4.84 7.24
C ASN A 31 -5.20 -4.87 7.11
N GLN A 32 -4.49 -4.96 8.24
CA GLN A 32 -3.03 -5.00 8.29
C GLN A 32 -2.49 -6.27 7.63
N SER A 33 -2.99 -7.46 7.97
CA SER A 33 -2.50 -8.71 7.37
C SER A 33 -2.73 -8.75 5.85
N MET A 34 -3.90 -8.28 5.38
CA MET A 34 -4.19 -8.18 3.95
C MET A 34 -3.29 -7.18 3.20
N LEU A 35 -3.02 -6.01 3.79
CA LEU A 35 -2.11 -5.03 3.20
C LEU A 35 -0.67 -5.54 3.21
N THR A 36 -0.23 -6.16 4.31
CA THR A 36 1.09 -6.79 4.46
C THR A 36 1.31 -7.87 3.41
N ALA A 37 0.33 -8.74 3.18
CA ALA A 37 0.40 -9.77 2.14
C ALA A 37 0.53 -9.15 0.73
N THR A 38 -0.17 -8.05 0.47
CA THR A 38 -0.06 -7.32 -0.81
C THR A 38 1.34 -6.74 -1.01
N LEU A 39 1.89 -6.09 0.02
CA LEU A 39 3.24 -5.51 -0.01
C LEU A 39 4.32 -6.59 -0.11
N THR A 40 4.21 -7.66 0.66
CA THR A 40 5.17 -8.78 0.66
C THR A 40 5.26 -9.41 -0.73
N GLY A 41 4.12 -9.69 -1.38
CA GLY A 41 4.17 -10.22 -2.75
C GLY A 41 4.69 -9.21 -3.79
N LEU A 42 4.62 -7.90 -3.53
CA LEU A 42 5.31 -6.89 -4.36
C LEU A 42 6.82 -6.95 -4.13
N VAL A 43 7.25 -7.02 -2.86
CA VAL A 43 8.65 -7.13 -2.46
C VAL A 43 9.31 -8.35 -3.09
N GLU A 44 8.67 -9.51 -2.98
CA GLU A 44 9.15 -10.76 -3.57
C GLU A 44 9.21 -10.68 -5.09
N ARG A 45 8.18 -10.14 -5.74
CA ARG A 45 8.09 -10.07 -7.20
C ARG A 45 9.13 -9.14 -7.84
N PHE A 46 9.51 -8.08 -7.13
CA PHE A 46 10.41 -7.04 -7.63
C PHE A 46 11.75 -7.01 -6.87
N GLU A 47 12.04 -8.03 -6.06
CA GLU A 47 13.30 -8.20 -5.33
C GLU A 47 13.66 -6.96 -4.47
N LEU A 48 12.68 -6.43 -3.73
CA LEU A 48 12.81 -5.18 -2.95
C LEU A 48 13.24 -5.38 -1.50
N GLN A 49 13.81 -6.54 -1.15
CA GLN A 49 14.21 -6.85 0.22
C GLN A 49 15.24 -5.82 0.73
N GLY A 50 14.99 -5.24 1.89
CA GLY A 50 15.81 -4.18 2.50
C GLY A 50 15.76 -2.84 1.77
N ALA A 51 14.99 -2.69 0.69
CA ALA A 51 14.95 -1.47 -0.09
C ALA A 51 14.37 -0.31 0.73
N HIS A 52 15.05 0.83 0.68
CA HIS A 52 14.54 2.10 1.20
C HIS A 52 13.83 2.85 0.08
N LEU A 53 12.50 2.82 0.08
CA LEU A 53 11.68 3.49 -0.92
C LEU A 53 11.49 4.96 -0.54
N GLY A 54 11.15 5.78 -1.54
CA GLY A 54 10.81 7.18 -1.31
C GLY A 54 9.58 7.33 -0.41
N GLU A 55 8.57 6.48 -0.58
CA GLU A 55 7.39 6.40 0.27
C GLU A 55 6.57 5.12 -0.05
N VAL A 56 5.77 4.66 0.90
CA VAL A 56 4.65 3.73 0.66
C VAL A 56 3.34 4.40 1.04
N ALA A 57 2.49 4.66 0.05
CA ALA A 57 1.15 5.19 0.23
C ALA A 57 0.11 4.06 0.23
N GLY A 58 -0.76 4.04 1.23
CA GLY A 58 -1.78 3.01 1.40
C GLY A 58 -2.94 3.49 2.27
N GLY A 59 -3.90 2.60 2.53
CA GLY A 59 -5.00 2.88 3.44
C GLY A 59 -6.24 2.02 3.17
N ALA A 60 -7.29 2.27 3.93
CA ALA A 60 -8.58 1.60 3.81
C ALA A 60 -9.73 2.56 4.13
N VAL A 61 -10.92 2.25 3.60
CA VAL A 61 -12.13 3.04 3.86
C VAL A 61 -12.68 2.77 5.25
N VAL A 62 -12.73 1.50 5.63
CA VAL A 62 -13.25 1.07 6.94
C VAL A 62 -12.06 0.62 7.77
N LYS A 63 -11.68 1.46 8.73
CA LYS A 63 -10.59 1.22 9.66
C LYS A 63 -11.14 1.11 11.07
N LEU A 64 -10.61 0.16 11.84
CA LEU A 64 -10.84 0.12 13.28
C LEU A 64 -9.89 1.10 13.96
N ALA A 65 -10.17 1.50 15.21
CA ALA A 65 -9.34 2.47 15.92
C ALA A 65 -7.85 2.05 16.02
N ARG A 66 -7.59 0.73 16.06
CA ARG A 66 -6.24 0.18 16.03
C ARG A 66 -5.52 0.40 14.69
N ASP A 67 -6.26 0.48 13.58
CA ASP A 67 -5.72 0.63 12.22
C ASP A 67 -5.36 2.10 11.88
N HIS A 68 -5.18 2.97 12.88
CA HIS A 68 -4.89 4.38 12.64
C HIS A 68 -3.62 4.59 11.78
N SER A 69 -2.60 3.76 11.99
CA SER A 69 -1.34 3.73 11.24
C SER A 69 -1.20 2.47 10.37
N LEU A 70 -2.31 2.02 9.75
CA LEU A 70 -2.40 0.81 8.93
C LEU A 70 -1.23 0.61 7.95
N THR A 71 -0.90 1.61 7.13
CA THR A 71 0.17 1.50 6.12
C THR A 71 1.54 1.34 6.79
N ARG A 72 1.74 2.04 7.91
CA ARG A 72 3.00 1.96 8.66
C ARG A 72 3.19 0.57 9.25
N GLU A 73 2.18 0.07 9.97
CA GLU A 73 2.25 -1.24 10.60
C GLU A 73 2.38 -2.36 9.56
N ALA A 74 1.66 -2.26 8.43
CA ALA A 74 1.82 -3.22 7.34
C ALA A 74 3.23 -3.21 6.73
N LEU A 75 3.86 -2.04 6.56
CA LEU A 75 5.24 -1.96 6.08
C LEU A 75 6.23 -2.61 7.06
N LEU A 76 6.05 -2.39 8.36
CA LEU A 76 6.92 -2.91 9.41
C LEU A 76 6.94 -4.44 9.49
N ASP A 77 5.88 -5.09 8.99
CA ASP A 77 5.74 -6.55 8.88
C ASP A 77 6.21 -7.11 7.52
N THR A 78 6.82 -6.27 6.67
CA THR A 78 7.48 -6.72 5.42
C THR A 78 9.00 -6.68 5.52
N GLU A 79 9.68 -7.15 4.47
CA GLU A 79 11.13 -7.05 4.34
C GLU A 79 11.61 -5.70 3.77
N LEU A 80 10.73 -4.70 3.56
CA LEU A 80 11.16 -3.35 3.19
C LEU A 80 11.96 -2.68 4.32
N SER A 81 12.79 -1.69 3.97
CA SER A 81 13.48 -0.90 4.98
C SER A 81 12.49 -0.22 5.91
N ARG A 82 12.67 -0.43 7.22
CA ARG A 82 11.88 0.23 8.28
C ARG A 82 12.01 1.76 8.25
N ALA A 83 13.04 2.29 7.59
CA ALA A 83 13.23 3.74 7.40
C ALA A 83 12.33 4.33 6.31
N THR A 84 11.73 3.50 5.45
CA THR A 84 10.80 3.94 4.40
C THR A 84 9.61 4.68 5.02
N PRO A 85 9.33 5.93 4.60
CA PRO A 85 8.19 6.68 5.12
C PRO A 85 6.89 6.11 4.53
N THR A 86 5.79 6.33 5.24
CA THR A 86 4.47 5.83 4.87
C THR A 86 3.41 6.90 5.05
N VAL A 87 2.41 6.90 4.17
CA VAL A 87 1.22 7.72 4.31
C VAL A 87 -0.03 6.85 4.36
N ASP A 88 -0.92 7.18 5.30
CA ASP A 88 -2.23 6.57 5.46
C ASP A 88 -3.29 7.49 4.88
N MET A 89 -4.00 7.02 3.85
CA MET A 89 -4.98 7.81 3.10
C MET A 89 -6.38 7.22 3.20
N GLN A 90 -7.39 8.08 3.08
CA GLN A 90 -8.79 7.66 3.04
C GLN A 90 -9.61 8.61 2.17
N GLN A 91 -10.16 8.11 1.07
CA GLN A 91 -11.00 8.87 0.14
C GLN A 91 -12.14 7.99 -0.42
N GLN A 92 -12.91 7.38 0.49
CA GLN A 92 -13.95 6.40 0.16
C GLN A 92 -13.46 5.41 -0.93
N CYS A 93 -14.28 5.10 -1.94
CA CYS A 93 -13.93 4.20 -3.03
C CYS A 93 -12.67 4.62 -3.80
N ALA A 94 -12.30 5.90 -3.77
CA ALA A 94 -11.11 6.43 -4.46
C ALA A 94 -9.82 6.29 -3.64
N THR A 95 -9.84 5.71 -2.44
CA THR A 95 -8.64 5.59 -1.58
C THR A 95 -7.42 5.04 -2.34
N GLY A 96 -7.56 3.90 -3.01
CA GLY A 96 -6.45 3.31 -3.78
C GLY A 96 -6.07 4.09 -5.06
N GLY A 97 -6.97 4.93 -5.58
CA GLY A 97 -6.63 5.86 -6.67
C GLY A 97 -5.86 7.08 -6.14
N GLN A 98 -6.26 7.58 -4.97
CA GLN A 98 -5.66 8.74 -4.34
C GLN A 98 -4.22 8.48 -3.91
N THR A 99 -3.89 7.25 -3.48
CA THR A 99 -2.51 6.85 -3.15
C THR A 99 -1.54 6.91 -4.33
N VAL A 100 -2.04 7.00 -5.57
CA VAL A 100 -1.20 7.13 -6.78
C VAL A 100 -0.96 8.59 -7.16
N VAL A 101 -1.82 9.52 -6.71
CA VAL A 101 -1.85 10.91 -7.20
C VAL A 101 -1.57 11.97 -6.14
N HIS A 102 -1.37 11.60 -4.88
CA HIS A 102 -1.23 12.56 -3.77
C HIS A 102 0.04 13.42 -3.86
#